data_AF-A0A3A5VPQ1-F1
#
_entry.id   AF-A0A3A5VPQ1-F1
#
_cell.length_a   1.000
_cell.length_b   1.000
_cell.length_c   1.000
_cell.angle_alpha   90.00
_cell.angle_beta   90.00
_cell.angle_gamma   90.00
#
_symmetry.space_group_name_H-M   'P 1'
#
loop_
_entity.id
_entity.type
_entity.pdbx_description
1 polymer ?
#
loop_
_entity_poly.entity_id
_entity_poly.type
_entity_poly.pdbx_seq_one_letter_code
_entity_poly.pdbx_strand_id
1 'polypeptide(L)'
;MEAENYHDVGWQHPNFEDKAVSFEAVHDRIILDAKTTDGMHQVRLDSPQLVRKVRAYVRSLLNGTTPMDDVMEQSYIHKNGFQKIVLGRKSGFALRFHRYLPGEGDQNVHDHRWSRMDSLVLEGSLPADYLAYCNPNDDGAEKWERHEYRKAGDDYVVKHQGETYLAPDECVHHQTGELYSMDAMRLHRILPASEPVATLVVTHPVPEERVWCNLYQRHIIEQLEPVHETRLTREQMLASLTHLERLLTQQLVRNATTTASAGAWA
;
A
#
# COMPACT_ATOMS: atom_id res chain seq x y z
N MET A 1 -37.71 -0.63 37.13
CA MET A 1 -36.77 0.04 36.21
C MET A 1 -35.45 0.11 36.95
N GLU A 2 -34.66 -0.95 36.82
CA GLU A 2 -33.32 -1.06 37.40
C GLU A 2 -32.36 -1.25 36.23
N ALA A 3 -31.33 -0.41 36.18
CA ALA A 3 -30.24 -0.50 35.23
C ALA A 3 -29.15 -1.35 35.89
N GLU A 4 -28.91 -2.56 35.38
CA GLU A 4 -27.77 -3.36 35.77
C GLU A 4 -26.54 -2.95 34.95
N ASN A 5 -25.54 -2.45 35.68
CA ASN A 5 -24.16 -2.32 35.22
C ASN A 5 -23.58 -3.72 35.00
N TYR A 6 -23.22 -4.05 33.75
CA TYR A 6 -22.35 -5.18 33.46
C TYR A 6 -20.98 -4.65 33.03
N HIS A 7 -20.13 -4.41 34.03
CA HIS A 7 -18.70 -4.19 33.84
C HIS A 7 -18.02 -5.53 33.54
N ASP A 8 -17.33 -5.56 32.40
CA ASP A 8 -15.96 -6.04 32.26
C ASP A 8 -15.66 -7.39 32.93
N VAL A 9 -16.11 -8.48 32.29
CA VAL A 9 -15.52 -9.81 32.47
C VAL A 9 -14.50 -10.04 31.37
N GLY A 10 -13.26 -10.25 31.81
CA GLY A 10 -12.06 -10.22 30.99
C GLY A 10 -12.06 -11.20 29.82
N TRP A 11 -11.58 -10.68 28.69
CA TRP A 11 -11.28 -11.45 27.50
C TRP A 11 -10.04 -12.32 27.72
N GLN A 12 -10.24 -13.50 28.32
CA GLN A 12 -9.31 -14.62 28.21
C GLN A 12 -9.86 -15.61 27.17
N HIS A 13 -9.34 -15.53 25.95
CA HIS A 13 -9.40 -16.66 25.00
C HIS A 13 -7.99 -17.07 24.60
N PRO A 14 -7.34 -17.97 25.36
CA PRO A 14 -6.22 -18.74 24.86
C PRO A 14 -6.80 -19.91 24.07
N ASN A 15 -6.96 -19.73 22.75
CA ASN A 15 -7.07 -20.77 21.70
C ASN A 15 -7.75 -20.16 20.46
N PHE A 16 -7.04 -19.28 19.76
CA PHE A 16 -7.32 -19.03 18.34
C PHE A 16 -6.80 -20.25 17.57
N GLU A 17 -7.62 -21.29 17.42
CA GLU A 17 -7.35 -22.34 16.44
C GLU A 17 -7.48 -21.73 15.03
N ASP A 18 -6.38 -21.73 14.27
CA ASP A 18 -6.27 -21.39 12.84
C ASP A 18 -7.14 -22.34 11.98
N LYS A 19 -8.46 -22.19 12.05
CA LYS A 19 -9.41 -22.89 11.16
C LYS A 19 -9.93 -21.90 10.13
N ALA A 20 -9.40 -22.05 8.91
CA ALA A 20 -9.47 -21.19 7.72
C ALA A 20 -8.40 -20.09 7.66
N VAL A 21 -7.40 -20.31 6.81
CA VAL A 21 -6.49 -19.26 6.37
C VAL A 21 -7.28 -18.37 5.41
N SER A 22 -7.66 -17.18 5.85
CA SER A 22 -8.46 -16.25 5.07
C SER A 22 -7.97 -14.82 5.22
N PHE A 23 -8.47 -13.92 4.36
CA PHE A 23 -8.11 -12.51 4.44
C PHE A 23 -8.61 -11.88 5.75
N GLU A 24 -9.66 -12.41 6.37
CA GLU A 24 -10.17 -11.97 7.67
C GLU A 24 -9.07 -12.04 8.74
N ALA A 25 -8.34 -13.15 8.82
CA ALA A 25 -7.26 -13.29 9.80
C ALA A 25 -6.12 -12.28 9.57
N VAL A 26 -5.86 -11.91 8.31
CA VAL A 26 -4.88 -10.87 7.95
C VAL A 26 -5.42 -9.49 8.34
N HIS A 27 -6.67 -9.19 7.97
CA HIS A 27 -7.34 -7.94 8.27
C HIS A 27 -7.45 -7.68 9.77
N ASP A 28 -7.82 -8.68 10.57
CA ASP A 28 -7.98 -8.51 12.01
C ASP A 28 -6.65 -8.16 12.67
N ARG A 29 -5.53 -8.66 12.12
CA ARG A 29 -4.19 -8.24 12.54
C ARG A 29 -3.87 -6.80 12.12
N ILE A 30 -4.19 -6.41 10.88
CA ILE A 30 -4.03 -5.02 10.41
C ILE A 30 -4.80 -4.06 11.32
N ILE A 31 -6.06 -4.38 11.64
CA ILE A 31 -6.89 -3.59 12.55
C ILE A 31 -6.31 -3.55 13.95
N LEU A 32 -5.81 -4.67 14.48
CA LEU A 32 -5.17 -4.69 15.79
C LEU A 32 -3.98 -3.73 15.81
N ASP A 33 -3.06 -3.84 14.85
CA ASP A 33 -1.87 -2.97 14.78
C ASP A 33 -2.26 -1.49 14.63
N ALA A 34 -3.30 -1.19 13.85
CA ALA A 34 -3.83 0.16 13.65
C ALA A 34 -4.57 0.71 14.90
N LYS A 35 -5.21 -0.14 15.71
CA LYS A 35 -6.00 0.28 16.89
C LYS A 35 -5.20 0.36 18.18
N THR A 36 -4.17 -0.47 18.37
CA THR A 36 -3.38 -0.49 19.63
C THR A 36 -2.47 0.73 19.81
N THR A 37 -2.66 1.80 19.02
CA THR A 37 -1.70 2.88 18.89
C THR A 37 -2.34 4.24 18.59
N ASP A 38 -3.38 4.64 19.32
CA ASP A 38 -3.92 6.02 19.43
C ASP A 38 -4.11 6.80 18.09
N GLY A 39 -4.24 6.12 16.95
CA GLY A 39 -4.30 6.73 15.62
C GLY A 39 -2.97 7.29 15.07
N MET A 40 -1.85 7.11 15.78
CA MET A 40 -0.55 7.73 15.45
C MET A 40 0.47 6.77 14.82
N HIS A 41 0.33 5.44 15.00
CA HIS A 41 1.38 4.51 14.55
C HIS A 41 1.00 3.66 13.32
N GLN A 42 2.05 3.39 12.54
CA GLN A 42 2.14 2.61 11.32
C GLN A 42 1.70 1.15 11.51
N VAL A 43 0.97 0.58 10.54
CA VAL A 43 0.73 -0.87 10.50
C VAL A 43 2.07 -1.59 10.37
N ARG A 44 2.37 -2.48 11.31
CA ARG A 44 3.64 -3.22 11.41
C ARG A 44 3.72 -4.36 10.38
N LEU A 45 3.79 -3.99 9.11
CA LEU A 45 3.95 -4.90 7.96
C LEU A 45 5.22 -5.74 8.04
N ASP A 46 6.23 -5.25 8.76
CA ASP A 46 7.48 -5.93 9.06
C ASP A 46 7.35 -6.99 10.17
N SER A 47 6.26 -6.99 10.94
CA SER A 47 6.13 -7.89 12.09
C SER A 47 6.10 -9.37 11.66
N PRO A 48 6.84 -10.27 12.35
CA PRO A 48 6.82 -11.70 12.02
C PRO A 48 5.40 -12.31 12.03
N GLN A 49 4.52 -11.82 12.90
CA GLN A 49 3.14 -12.28 13.01
C GLN A 49 2.33 -11.93 11.76
N LEU A 50 2.35 -10.66 11.31
CA LEU A 50 1.63 -10.24 10.12
C LEU A 50 2.20 -10.89 8.86
N VAL A 51 3.54 -10.93 8.71
CA VAL A 51 4.20 -11.59 7.57
C VAL A 51 3.81 -13.07 7.48
N ARG A 52 3.75 -13.80 8.60
CA ARG A 52 3.29 -15.21 8.61
C ARG A 52 1.84 -15.34 8.15
N LYS A 53 0.94 -14.47 8.61
CA LYS A 53 -0.48 -14.50 8.23
C LYS A 53 -0.67 -14.19 6.75
N VAL A 54 -0.02 -13.15 6.23
CA VAL A 54 -0.07 -12.81 4.78
C VAL A 54 0.49 -13.97 3.96
N ARG A 55 1.63 -14.55 4.38
CA ARG A 55 2.23 -15.70 3.67
C ARG A 55 1.33 -16.93 3.66
N ALA A 56 0.68 -17.23 4.79
CA ALA A 56 -0.27 -18.34 4.86
C ALA A 56 -1.41 -18.10 3.86
N TYR A 57 -1.98 -16.89 3.82
CA TYR A 57 -3.04 -16.52 2.88
C TYR A 57 -2.59 -16.60 1.41
N VAL A 58 -1.40 -16.11 1.09
CA VAL A 58 -0.84 -16.26 -0.27
C VAL A 58 -0.68 -17.74 -0.65
N ARG A 59 -0.24 -18.59 0.28
CA ARG A 59 -0.16 -20.05 0.04
C ARG A 59 -1.53 -20.70 -0.15
N SER A 60 -2.55 -20.24 0.58
CA SER A 60 -3.91 -20.78 0.44
C SER A 60 -4.54 -20.40 -0.90
N LEU A 61 -4.17 -19.26 -1.47
CA LEU A 61 -4.50 -18.90 -2.85
C LEU A 61 -3.76 -19.80 -3.86
N LEU A 62 -2.44 -19.96 -3.68
CA LEU A 62 -1.59 -20.74 -4.59
C LEU A 62 -1.95 -22.23 -4.65
N ASN A 63 -2.35 -22.82 -3.52
CA ASN A 63 -2.73 -24.24 -3.44
C ASN A 63 -4.22 -24.50 -3.78
N GLY A 64 -5.01 -23.45 -4.03
CA GLY A 64 -6.43 -23.55 -4.38
C GLY A 64 -7.38 -23.81 -3.21
N THR A 65 -6.92 -23.76 -1.96
CA THR A 65 -7.79 -23.87 -0.76
C THR A 65 -8.62 -22.60 -0.52
N THR A 66 -8.15 -21.46 -1.01
CA THR A 66 -8.90 -20.21 -1.09
C THR A 66 -9.11 -19.85 -2.57
N PRO A 67 -10.34 -19.50 -3.00
CA PRO A 67 -10.58 -19.03 -4.36
C PRO A 67 -9.74 -17.79 -4.68
N MET A 68 -9.18 -17.73 -5.90
CA MET A 68 -8.35 -16.61 -6.35
C MET A 68 -9.12 -15.58 -7.18
N ASP A 69 -10.35 -15.91 -7.59
CA ASP A 69 -11.13 -15.11 -8.53
C ASP A 69 -11.36 -13.69 -8.02
N ASP A 70 -11.70 -13.53 -6.74
CA ASP A 70 -11.88 -12.20 -6.13
C ASP A 70 -10.59 -11.36 -6.13
N VAL A 71 -9.43 -12.00 -5.91
CA VAL A 71 -8.12 -11.34 -5.94
C VAL A 71 -7.78 -10.93 -7.37
N MET A 72 -8.04 -11.81 -8.35
CA MET A 72 -7.82 -11.55 -9.77
C MET A 72 -8.72 -10.42 -10.29
N GLU A 73 -9.99 -10.42 -9.95
CA GLU A 73 -10.96 -9.39 -10.32
C GLU A 73 -10.61 -8.00 -9.78
N GLN A 74 -9.77 -7.92 -8.75
CA GLN A 74 -9.37 -6.65 -8.15
C GLN A 74 -7.96 -6.22 -8.54
N SER A 75 -7.20 -7.11 -9.19
CA SER A 75 -5.80 -6.90 -9.52
C SER A 75 -5.62 -6.55 -10.99
N TYR A 76 -4.58 -5.77 -11.28
CA TYR A 76 -4.33 -5.25 -12.62
C TYR A 76 -2.89 -4.79 -12.81
N ILE A 77 -2.50 -4.60 -14.06
CA ILE A 77 -1.30 -3.87 -14.46
C ILE A 77 -1.69 -2.40 -14.53
N HIS A 78 -1.05 -1.59 -13.69
CA HIS A 78 -1.27 -0.15 -13.67
C HIS A 78 -0.84 0.47 -14.99
N LYS A 79 -1.42 1.61 -15.37
CA LYS A 79 -1.02 2.35 -16.59
C LYS A 79 0.46 2.77 -16.61
N ASN A 80 1.09 2.79 -15.43
CA ASN A 80 2.51 3.06 -15.23
C ASN A 80 3.36 1.76 -15.21
N GLY A 81 2.86 0.67 -15.80
CA GLY A 81 3.56 -0.58 -16.06
C GLY A 81 3.76 -1.54 -14.89
N PHE A 82 3.55 -1.13 -13.64
CA PHE A 82 3.69 -2.01 -12.48
C PHE A 82 2.46 -2.89 -12.22
N GLN A 83 2.67 -4.08 -11.66
CA GLN A 83 1.59 -4.97 -11.25
C GLN A 83 1.06 -4.55 -9.88
N LYS A 84 -0.25 -4.39 -9.76
CA LYS A 84 -0.95 -4.06 -8.52
C LYS A 84 -1.89 -5.20 -8.14
N ILE A 85 -1.41 -6.08 -7.27
CA ILE A 85 -2.16 -7.24 -6.77
C ILE A 85 -2.90 -6.83 -5.51
N VAL A 86 -4.22 -6.83 -5.54
CA VAL A 86 -5.06 -6.50 -4.39
C VAL A 86 -5.37 -7.79 -3.63
N LEU A 87 -4.64 -8.03 -2.54
CA LEU A 87 -4.77 -9.24 -1.74
C LEU A 87 -6.09 -9.28 -0.96
N GLY A 88 -6.64 -8.13 -0.61
CA GLY A 88 -7.96 -8.06 0.00
C GLY A 88 -8.32 -6.66 0.47
N ARG A 89 -9.62 -6.46 0.72
CA ARG A 89 -10.21 -5.21 1.20
C ARG A 89 -11.25 -5.51 2.26
N LYS A 90 -11.22 -4.78 3.39
CA LYS A 90 -12.24 -4.89 4.44
C LYS A 90 -12.20 -3.67 5.34
N SER A 91 -13.37 -3.18 5.75
CA SER A 91 -13.52 -2.00 6.64
C SER A 91 -12.77 -0.75 6.15
N GLY A 92 -12.71 -0.52 4.83
CA GLY A 92 -11.97 0.59 4.22
C GLY A 92 -10.46 0.38 4.09
N PHE A 93 -9.88 -0.60 4.78
CA PHE A 93 -8.49 -1.01 4.59
C PHE A 93 -8.33 -1.85 3.32
N ALA A 94 -7.15 -1.76 2.71
CA ALA A 94 -6.78 -2.61 1.60
C ALA A 94 -5.31 -2.99 1.65
N LEU A 95 -5.02 -4.29 1.54
CA LEU A 95 -3.68 -4.84 1.44
C LEU A 95 -3.35 -5.10 -0.04
N ARG A 96 -2.22 -4.59 -0.50
CA ARG A 96 -1.77 -4.72 -1.89
C ARG A 96 -0.32 -5.18 -1.94
N PHE A 97 0.00 -5.89 -3.01
CA PHE A 97 1.35 -6.18 -3.40
C PHE A 97 1.64 -5.45 -4.71
N HIS A 98 2.61 -4.54 -4.70
CA HIS A 98 3.08 -3.86 -5.89
C HIS A 98 4.37 -4.51 -6.38
N ARG A 99 4.48 -4.70 -7.69
CA ARG A 99 5.70 -5.19 -8.34
C ARG A 99 6.01 -4.34 -9.56
N TYR A 100 7.09 -3.58 -9.46
CA TYR A 100 7.67 -2.75 -10.51
C TYR A 100 8.70 -3.59 -11.26
N LEU A 101 8.57 -3.66 -12.58
CA LEU A 101 9.60 -4.24 -13.44
C LEU A 101 10.69 -3.18 -13.72
N PRO A 102 11.91 -3.59 -14.12
CA PRO A 102 12.96 -2.64 -14.49
C PRO A 102 12.48 -1.62 -15.51
N GLY A 103 12.77 -0.34 -15.25
CA GLY A 103 12.35 0.78 -16.10
C GLY A 103 10.94 1.32 -15.81
N GLU A 104 10.14 0.64 -14.98
CA GLU A 104 8.79 1.07 -14.62
C GLU A 104 8.77 1.92 -13.33
N GLY A 105 7.86 2.90 -13.26
CA GLY A 105 7.68 3.77 -12.09
C GLY A 105 6.40 4.60 -12.18
N ASP A 106 5.85 5.04 -11.04
CA ASP A 106 4.73 5.98 -10.99
C ASP A 106 5.23 7.43 -11.04
N GLN A 107 5.60 7.88 -12.23
CA GLN A 107 6.26 9.17 -12.42
C GLN A 107 5.32 10.37 -12.28
N ASN A 108 4.00 10.13 -12.19
CA ASN A 108 3.04 11.20 -11.99
C ASN A 108 3.14 11.69 -10.56
N VAL A 109 3.35 12.99 -10.37
CA VAL A 109 3.34 13.56 -9.02
C VAL A 109 1.90 13.54 -8.51
N HIS A 110 1.69 12.97 -7.33
CA HIS A 110 0.37 12.86 -6.72
C HIS A 110 0.44 12.77 -5.20
N ASP A 111 -0.71 12.98 -4.57
CA ASP A 111 -0.95 12.63 -3.17
C ASP A 111 -2.01 11.52 -3.07
N HIS A 112 -2.43 11.22 -1.85
CA HIS A 112 -3.37 10.14 -1.58
C HIS A 112 -4.68 10.65 -0.98
N ARG A 113 -5.78 10.01 -1.38
CA ARG A 113 -7.09 10.21 -0.71
C ARG A 113 -7.22 9.40 0.58
N TRP A 114 -6.37 8.42 0.80
CA TRP A 114 -6.37 7.63 2.03
C TRP A 114 -5.78 8.48 3.15
N SER A 115 -6.32 8.37 4.36
CA SER A 115 -5.76 9.05 5.53
C SER A 115 -4.26 8.73 5.72
N ARG A 116 -3.88 7.49 5.42
CA ARG A 116 -2.51 6.99 5.52
C ARG A 116 -2.25 5.82 4.57
N MET A 117 -1.00 5.66 4.19
CA MET A 117 -0.44 4.47 3.56
C MET A 117 0.80 3.99 4.31
N ASP A 118 0.89 2.70 4.59
CA ASP A 118 2.08 2.06 5.12
C ASP A 118 2.64 1.07 4.07
N SER A 119 3.94 1.07 3.83
CA SER A 119 4.57 0.27 2.78
C SER A 119 5.87 -0.34 3.25
N LEU A 120 5.99 -1.66 3.09
CA LEU A 120 7.19 -2.44 3.35
C LEU A 120 7.85 -2.79 2.02
N VAL A 121 9.12 -2.40 1.84
CA VAL A 121 9.91 -2.83 0.69
C VAL A 121 10.39 -4.26 0.90
N LEU A 122 9.96 -5.18 0.03
CA LEU A 122 10.28 -6.60 0.14
C LEU A 122 11.47 -7.01 -0.74
N GLU A 123 11.69 -6.29 -1.84
CA GLU A 123 12.72 -6.54 -2.85
C GLU A 123 13.16 -5.22 -3.51
N GLY A 124 14.46 -5.12 -3.81
CA GLY A 124 15.05 -3.98 -4.50
C GLY A 124 15.20 -2.73 -3.62
N SER A 125 15.32 -1.60 -4.30
CA SER A 125 15.38 -0.26 -3.74
C SER A 125 14.36 0.58 -4.50
N LEU A 126 13.37 1.15 -3.83
CA LEU A 126 12.33 1.98 -4.45
C LEU A 126 12.77 3.45 -4.47
N PRO A 127 13.20 4.00 -5.62
CA PRO A 127 13.51 5.42 -5.71
C PRO A 127 12.21 6.24 -5.75
N ALA A 128 12.14 7.28 -4.93
CA ALA A 128 11.00 8.18 -4.84
C ALA A 128 11.48 9.63 -4.73
N ASP A 129 10.81 10.52 -5.46
CA ASP A 129 10.95 11.96 -5.23
C ASP A 129 9.74 12.44 -4.44
N TYR A 130 10.01 13.21 -3.40
CA TYR A 130 9.04 13.98 -2.66
C TYR A 130 9.10 15.44 -3.10
N LEU A 131 7.94 16.06 -3.18
CA LEU A 131 7.79 17.46 -3.61
C LEU A 131 7.01 18.26 -2.57
N ALA A 132 7.20 19.57 -2.58
CA ALA A 132 6.45 20.50 -1.76
C ALA A 132 5.86 21.63 -2.59
N TYR A 133 4.74 22.20 -2.13
CA TYR A 133 4.26 23.47 -2.67
C TYR A 133 5.28 24.58 -2.39
N CYS A 134 5.50 25.43 -3.37
CA CYS A 134 6.42 26.57 -3.27
C CYS A 134 5.84 27.81 -3.95
N ASN A 135 6.49 28.95 -3.76
CA ASN A 135 6.20 30.16 -4.51
C ASN A 135 6.90 30.12 -5.88
N PRO A 136 6.36 30.83 -6.90
CA PRO A 136 6.98 30.88 -8.24
C PRO A 136 8.41 31.41 -8.29
N ASN A 137 8.86 32.12 -7.25
CA ASN A 137 10.18 32.75 -7.17
C ASN A 137 11.16 31.95 -6.29
N ASP A 138 10.72 30.83 -5.71
CA ASP A 138 11.60 29.97 -4.91
C ASP A 138 12.57 29.22 -5.84
N ASP A 139 13.74 28.86 -5.33
CA ASP A 139 14.71 28.08 -6.10
C ASP A 139 14.16 26.69 -6.42
N GLY A 140 14.38 26.21 -7.65
CA GLY A 140 13.84 24.94 -8.13
C GLY A 140 12.30 24.91 -8.30
N ALA A 141 11.62 26.05 -8.20
CA ALA A 141 10.17 26.12 -8.43
C ALA A 141 9.83 25.80 -9.89
N GLU A 142 8.97 24.81 -10.08
CA GLU A 142 8.48 24.42 -11.38
C GLU A 142 6.96 24.56 -11.45
N LYS A 143 6.45 24.97 -12.61
CA LYS A 143 5.01 25.07 -12.84
C LYS A 143 4.39 23.70 -13.13
N TRP A 144 3.20 23.46 -12.56
CA TRP A 144 2.41 22.24 -12.72
C TRP A 144 0.93 22.55 -12.88
N GLU A 145 0.23 21.70 -13.63
CA GLU A 145 -1.23 21.68 -13.73
C GLU A 145 -1.80 20.76 -12.66
N ARG A 146 -2.57 21.32 -11.73
CA ARG A 146 -3.20 20.56 -10.65
C ARG A 146 -4.55 20.04 -11.09
N HIS A 147 -4.79 18.76 -10.80
CA HIS A 147 -6.06 18.10 -11.07
C HIS A 147 -6.55 17.40 -9.81
N GLU A 148 -7.85 17.49 -9.55
CA GLU A 148 -8.53 16.60 -8.63
C GLU A 148 -8.86 15.29 -9.35
N TYR A 149 -8.47 14.18 -8.75
CA TYR A 149 -8.72 12.83 -9.22
C TYR A 149 -9.57 12.07 -8.20
N ARG A 150 -10.73 11.56 -8.62
CA ARG A 150 -11.65 10.81 -7.74
C ARG A 150 -12.29 9.64 -8.44
N LYS A 151 -12.69 8.63 -7.66
CA LYS A 151 -13.50 7.52 -8.17
C LYS A 151 -14.97 7.97 -8.29
N ALA A 152 -15.65 7.60 -9.36
CA ALA A 152 -17.07 7.88 -9.61
C ALA A 152 -17.73 6.65 -10.24
N GLY A 153 -18.42 5.85 -9.42
CA GLY A 153 -18.89 4.53 -9.87
C GLY A 153 -17.70 3.61 -10.18
N ASP A 154 -17.71 2.99 -11.36
CA ASP A 154 -16.59 2.16 -11.86
C ASP A 154 -15.52 2.98 -12.60
N ASP A 155 -15.80 4.26 -12.87
CA ASP A 155 -14.90 5.17 -13.57
C ASP A 155 -14.12 6.07 -12.60
N TYR A 156 -13.18 6.82 -13.18
CA TYR A 156 -12.46 7.89 -12.51
C TYR A 156 -12.74 9.23 -13.19
N VAL A 157 -12.93 10.26 -12.37
CA VAL A 157 -13.15 11.63 -12.82
C VAL A 157 -11.92 12.45 -12.50
N VAL A 158 -11.43 13.17 -13.52
CA VAL A 158 -10.34 14.13 -13.41
C VAL A 158 -10.90 15.52 -13.65
N LYS A 159 -10.59 16.47 -12.76
CA LYS A 159 -11.02 17.86 -12.89
C LYS A 159 -9.81 18.77 -12.73
N HIS A 160 -9.52 19.59 -13.72
CA HIS A 160 -8.49 20.62 -13.62
C HIS A 160 -8.87 21.68 -12.57
N GLN A 161 -7.89 22.08 -11.76
CA GLN A 161 -8.04 22.95 -10.59
C GLN A 161 -7.09 24.15 -10.64
N GLY A 162 -6.53 24.43 -11.82
CA GLY A 162 -5.59 25.53 -12.05
C GLY A 162 -4.12 25.14 -11.92
N GLU A 163 -3.27 26.14 -12.14
CA GLU A 163 -1.82 26.04 -12.06
C GLU A 163 -1.33 26.13 -10.61
N THR A 164 -0.21 25.48 -10.31
CA THR A 164 0.52 25.58 -9.04
C THR A 164 2.03 25.49 -9.29
N TYR A 165 2.82 25.80 -8.26
CA TYR A 165 4.27 25.60 -8.28
C TYR A 165 4.68 24.57 -7.25
N LEU A 166 5.54 23.63 -7.67
CA LEU A 166 6.13 22.60 -6.82
C LEU A 166 7.66 22.67 -6.95
N ALA A 167 8.35 22.39 -5.85
CA ALA A 167 9.80 22.24 -5.82
C ALA A 167 10.17 20.85 -5.26
N PRO A 168 11.33 20.28 -5.65
CA PRO A 168 11.87 19.09 -5.00
C PRO A 168 12.05 19.34 -3.49
N ASP A 169 11.61 18.38 -2.67
CA ASP A 169 11.79 18.40 -1.22
C ASP A 169 12.85 17.37 -0.80
N GLU A 170 12.69 16.13 -1.25
CA GLU A 170 13.58 15.03 -0.86
C GLU A 170 13.64 13.97 -1.97
N CYS A 171 14.81 13.37 -2.16
CA CYS A 171 14.98 12.20 -3.02
C CYS A 171 15.42 11.01 -2.14
N VAL A 172 14.60 9.97 -2.09
CA VAL A 172 14.78 8.83 -1.17
C VAL A 172 14.87 7.54 -1.95
N HIS A 173 15.69 6.62 -1.44
CA HIS A 173 15.78 5.25 -1.92
C HIS A 173 15.35 4.30 -0.80
N HIS A 174 14.06 3.93 -0.76
CA HIS A 174 13.56 3.02 0.27
C HIS A 174 14.11 1.61 0.05
N GLN A 175 14.87 1.10 1.02
CA GLN A 175 15.63 -0.14 0.88
C GLN A 175 14.82 -1.38 1.26
N THR A 176 15.20 -2.54 0.74
CA THR A 176 14.62 -3.82 1.18
C THR A 176 14.65 -3.98 2.70
N GLY A 177 13.50 -4.33 3.28
CA GLY A 177 13.28 -4.44 4.72
C GLY A 177 12.81 -3.16 5.39
N GLU A 178 12.87 -2.01 4.69
CA GLU A 178 12.39 -0.74 5.20
C GLU A 178 10.86 -0.66 5.15
N LEU A 179 10.30 -0.21 6.26
CA LEU A 179 8.88 0.06 6.43
C LEU A 179 8.69 1.57 6.56
N TYR A 180 8.08 2.21 5.57
CA TYR A 180 7.81 3.64 5.55
C TYR A 180 6.31 3.94 5.52
N SER A 181 5.94 5.17 5.88
CA SER A 181 4.56 5.65 5.93
C SER A 181 4.43 6.95 5.16
N MET A 182 3.27 7.17 4.56
CA MET A 182 2.89 8.46 4.00
C MET A 182 1.50 8.83 4.48
N ASP A 183 1.33 10.10 4.83
CA ASP A 183 0.02 10.69 5.05
C ASP A 183 -0.67 11.00 3.71
N ALA A 184 -1.89 11.52 3.81
CA ALA A 184 -2.72 11.85 2.67
C ALA A 184 -2.20 13.04 1.83
N MET A 185 -1.27 13.84 2.34
CA MET A 185 -0.86 15.14 1.78
C MET A 185 0.57 15.14 1.23
N ARG A 186 1.38 14.13 1.59
CA ARG A 186 2.73 13.97 1.04
C ARG A 186 2.67 13.79 -0.48
N LEU A 187 3.17 14.79 -1.20
CA LEU A 187 3.34 14.73 -2.65
C LEU A 187 4.56 13.88 -2.98
N HIS A 188 4.37 12.93 -3.89
CA HIS A 188 5.47 12.07 -4.31
C HIS A 188 5.27 11.59 -5.75
N ARG A 189 6.35 11.06 -6.30
CA ARG A 189 6.35 10.19 -7.48
C ARG A 189 7.34 9.06 -7.25
N ILE A 190 7.06 7.90 -7.83
CA ILE A 190 7.96 6.75 -7.85
C ILE A 190 8.76 6.79 -9.14
N LEU A 191 10.09 6.83 -9.02
CA LEU A 191 10.97 6.87 -10.17
C LEU A 191 11.19 5.46 -10.74
N PRO A 192 11.55 5.34 -12.04
CA PRO A 192 12.01 4.08 -12.60
C PRO A 192 13.23 3.53 -11.84
N ALA A 193 13.17 2.25 -11.50
CA ALA A 193 14.30 1.52 -10.94
C ALA A 193 15.00 0.70 -12.04
N SER A 194 16.32 0.55 -11.95
CA SER A 194 17.09 -0.32 -12.86
C SER A 194 16.88 -1.82 -12.59
N GLU A 195 16.42 -2.15 -11.38
CA GLU A 195 16.17 -3.51 -10.93
C GLU A 195 14.70 -3.67 -10.52
N PRO A 196 14.15 -4.90 -10.47
CA PRO A 196 12.80 -5.11 -9.98
C PRO A 196 12.64 -4.63 -8.54
N VAL A 197 11.50 -4.01 -8.25
CA VAL A 197 11.13 -3.55 -6.90
C VAL A 197 9.78 -4.10 -6.51
N ALA A 198 9.65 -4.57 -5.28
CA ALA A 198 8.40 -5.12 -4.80
C ALA A 198 8.06 -4.61 -3.40
N THR A 199 6.82 -4.19 -3.18
CA THR A 199 6.36 -3.67 -1.90
C THR A 199 5.05 -4.30 -1.46
N LEU A 200 4.90 -4.49 -0.14
CA LEU A 200 3.62 -4.82 0.49
C LEU A 200 3.05 -3.54 1.10
N VAL A 201 1.84 -3.18 0.70
CA VAL A 201 1.24 -1.87 1.00
C VAL A 201 -0.11 -2.05 1.69
N VAL A 202 -0.32 -1.33 2.79
CA VAL A 202 -1.64 -1.13 3.39
C VAL A 202 -2.07 0.30 3.17
N THR A 203 -3.26 0.49 2.60
CA THR A 203 -3.93 1.80 2.61
C THR A 203 -5.03 1.79 3.64
N HIS A 204 -5.12 2.87 4.42
CA HIS A 204 -6.14 3.09 5.42
C HIS A 204 -7.46 3.56 4.78
N PRO A 205 -8.56 3.60 5.57
CA PRO A 205 -9.84 4.12 5.09
C PRO A 205 -9.73 5.52 4.48
N VAL A 206 -10.55 5.75 3.45
CA VAL A 206 -10.73 7.06 2.81
C VAL A 206 -11.60 7.91 3.73
N PRO A 207 -11.15 9.09 4.18
CA PRO A 207 -11.96 10.00 4.98
C PRO A 207 -13.15 10.53 4.17
N GLU A 208 -14.27 10.81 4.85
CA GLU A 208 -15.50 11.31 4.21
C GLU A 208 -15.28 12.70 3.61
N GLU A 209 -14.46 13.52 4.26
CA GLU A 209 -14.13 14.88 3.87
C GLU A 209 -13.18 14.97 2.65
N ARG A 210 -12.47 13.88 2.32
CA ARG A 210 -11.49 13.86 1.23
C ARG A 210 -11.50 12.54 0.46
N VAL A 211 -12.55 12.38 -0.35
CA VAL A 211 -12.74 11.23 -1.24
C VAL A 211 -11.96 11.31 -2.57
N TRP A 212 -11.10 12.33 -2.71
CA TRP A 212 -10.32 12.69 -3.89
C TRP A 212 -8.83 12.85 -3.54
N CYS A 213 -7.95 12.75 -4.54
CA CYS A 213 -6.52 13.08 -4.44
C CYS A 213 -6.13 14.09 -5.51
N ASN A 214 -4.98 14.73 -5.34
CA ASN A 214 -4.39 15.60 -6.33
C ASN A 214 -3.46 14.80 -7.27
N LEU A 215 -3.53 15.14 -8.54
CA LEU A 215 -2.64 14.68 -9.60
C LEU A 215 -2.03 15.91 -10.27
N TYR A 216 -0.71 15.93 -10.42
CA TYR A 216 0.03 17.03 -11.04
C TYR A 216 0.66 16.56 -12.34
N GLN A 217 0.42 17.33 -13.40
CA GLN A 217 0.92 17.07 -14.74
C GLN A 217 1.56 18.31 -15.32
N ARG A 218 2.33 18.13 -16.40
CA ARG A 218 2.88 19.25 -17.19
C ARG A 218 1.88 19.84 -18.19
N HIS A 219 0.72 19.23 -18.33
CA HIS A 219 -0.33 19.61 -19.26
C HIS A 219 -1.70 19.40 -18.61
N ILE A 220 -2.71 20.09 -19.15
CA ILE A 220 -4.09 19.95 -18.71
C ILE A 220 -4.66 18.62 -19.25
N ILE A 221 -5.28 17.84 -18.37
CA ILE A 221 -6.04 16.65 -18.76
C ILE A 221 -7.45 17.12 -19.15
N GLU A 222 -7.69 17.29 -20.46
CA GLU A 222 -8.96 17.85 -20.99
C GLU A 222 -10.12 16.84 -21.04
N GLN A 223 -9.82 15.54 -21.11
CA GLN A 223 -10.84 14.49 -21.20
C GLN A 223 -10.57 13.36 -20.20
N LEU A 224 -11.66 12.75 -19.74
CA LEU A 224 -11.65 11.50 -19.01
C LEU A 224 -11.00 10.45 -19.91
N GLU A 225 -9.72 10.17 -19.73
CA GLU A 225 -9.19 8.91 -20.25
C GLU A 225 -9.75 7.81 -19.35
N PRO A 226 -10.63 6.93 -19.89
CA PRO A 226 -11.04 5.77 -19.12
C PRO A 226 -9.78 4.98 -18.79
N VAL A 227 -9.50 4.86 -17.49
CA VAL A 227 -8.33 4.13 -17.00
C VAL A 227 -8.61 2.65 -17.24
N HIS A 228 -8.28 2.18 -18.43
CA HIS A 228 -8.36 0.77 -18.78
C HIS A 228 -7.21 0.05 -18.09
N GLU A 229 -7.46 -0.37 -16.86
CA GLU A 229 -6.54 -1.21 -16.11
C GLU A 229 -6.45 -2.58 -16.82
N THR A 230 -5.27 -2.93 -17.33
CA THR A 230 -5.07 -4.22 -17.99
C THR A 230 -5.13 -5.32 -16.94
N ARG A 231 -6.06 -6.26 -17.09
CA ARG A 231 -6.17 -7.41 -16.18
C ARG A 231 -4.94 -8.31 -16.29
N LEU A 232 -4.48 -8.82 -15.15
CA LEU A 232 -3.47 -9.88 -15.17
C LEU A 232 -4.09 -11.17 -15.70
N THR A 233 -3.33 -11.91 -16.50
CA THR A 233 -3.69 -13.30 -16.80
C THR A 233 -3.54 -14.16 -15.54
N ARG A 234 -4.18 -15.34 -15.52
CA ARG A 234 -4.02 -16.30 -14.42
C ARG A 234 -2.56 -16.72 -14.21
N GLU A 235 -1.81 -16.89 -15.30
CA GLU A 235 -0.38 -17.20 -15.26
C GLU A 235 0.43 -16.08 -14.60
N GLN A 236 0.18 -14.82 -15.01
CA GLN A 236 0.83 -13.67 -14.39
C GLN A 236 0.48 -13.56 -12.90
N MET A 237 -0.78 -13.78 -12.52
CA MET A 237 -1.19 -13.80 -11.12
C MET A 237 -0.44 -14.87 -10.32
N LEU A 238 -0.38 -16.10 -10.82
CA LEU A 238 0.35 -17.20 -10.16
C LEU A 238 1.83 -16.88 -10.00
N ALA A 239 2.46 -16.30 -11.03
CA ALA A 239 3.85 -15.87 -10.96
C ALA A 239 4.06 -14.79 -9.89
N SER A 240 3.18 -13.78 -9.82
CA SER A 240 3.27 -12.69 -8.84
C SER A 240 3.03 -13.17 -7.41
N LEU A 241 2.06 -14.06 -7.17
CA LEU A 241 1.80 -14.64 -5.85
C LEU A 241 2.93 -15.58 -5.40
N THR A 242 3.49 -16.38 -6.32
CA THR A 242 4.66 -17.23 -6.04
C THR A 242 5.88 -16.38 -5.65
N HIS A 243 6.10 -15.27 -6.38
CA HIS A 243 7.16 -14.32 -6.05
C HIS A 243 6.94 -13.69 -4.67
N LEU A 244 5.71 -13.25 -4.37
CA LEU A 244 5.37 -12.71 -3.05
C LEU A 244 5.60 -13.74 -1.93
N GLU A 245 5.22 -15.01 -2.10
CA GLU A 245 5.46 -16.07 -1.11
C GLU A 245 6.96 -16.22 -0.79
N ARG A 246 7.81 -16.20 -1.83
CA ARG A 246 9.26 -16.25 -1.68
C ARG A 246 9.77 -15.04 -0.91
N LEU A 247 9.31 -13.83 -1.25
CA LEU A 247 9.73 -12.61 -0.59
C LEU A 247 9.31 -12.56 0.89
N LEU A 248 8.10 -13.01 1.22
CA LEU A 248 7.63 -13.11 2.60
C LEU A 248 8.45 -14.15 3.39
N THR A 249 8.85 -15.25 2.75
CA THR A 249 9.77 -16.23 3.36
C THR A 249 11.12 -15.58 3.71
N GLN A 250 11.69 -14.81 2.77
CA GLN A 250 12.94 -14.09 3.00
C GLN A 250 12.82 -13.04 4.10
N GLN A 251 11.69 -12.32 4.17
CA GLN A 251 11.43 -11.36 5.24
C GLN A 251 11.39 -12.03 6.62
N LEU A 252 10.79 -13.21 6.75
CA LEU A 252 10.79 -13.95 8.02
C LEU A 252 12.21 -14.37 8.45
N VAL A 253 13.07 -14.74 7.50
CA VAL A 253 14.48 -15.04 7.78
C VAL A 253 15.20 -13.78 8.26
N ARG A 254 15.02 -12.63 7.58
CA ARG A 254 15.58 -11.34 8.00
C ARG A 254 15.19 -10.99 9.44
N ASN A 255 13.90 -11.10 9.76
CA ASN A 255 13.39 -10.80 11.10
C ASN A 255 14.02 -11.68 12.19
N ALA A 256 14.27 -12.97 11.90
CA ALA A 256 14.92 -13.88 12.84
C ALA A 256 16.38 -13.50 13.11
N THR A 257 17.13 -13.13 12.06
CA THR A 257 18.54 -12.70 12.19
C THR A 257 18.68 -11.42 13.01
N THR A 258 17.81 -10.43 12.80
CA THR A 258 17.83 -9.17 13.57
C THR A 258 17.51 -9.39 15.06
N THR A 259 16.63 -10.34 15.37
CA THR A 259 16.30 -10.66 16.77
C THR A 259 17.46 -11.37 17.47
N ALA A 260 18.15 -12.28 16.76
CA ALA A 260 19.30 -13.00 17.30
C ALA A 260 20.51 -12.08 17.57
N SER A 261 20.74 -11.08 16.70
CA SER A 261 21.83 -10.12 16.92
C SER A 261 21.54 -9.19 18.10
N ALA A 262 20.29 -8.77 18.32
CA ALA A 262 19.92 -7.92 19.46
C ALA A 262 20.06 -8.63 20.81
N GLY A 263 19.82 -9.94 20.89
CA GLY A 263 19.95 -10.74 22.12
C GLY A 263 21.38 -11.14 22.48
N ALA A 264 22.35 -11.00 21.57
CA ALA A 264 23.75 -11.35 21.81
C ALA A 264 24.55 -10.23 22.51
N TRP A 265 23.97 -9.04 22.67
CA TRP A 265 24.58 -7.87 23.31
C TRP A 265 23.85 -7.42 24.60
N ALA A 266 22.91 -8.23 25.09
CA ALA A 266 22.19 -8.03 26.35
C ALA A 266 22.66 -9.06 27.40
#